data_AF-A0A2N2WQY8-F1
#
_entry.id   AF-A0A2N2WQY8-F1
#
_cell.length_a   1.000
_cell.length_b   1.000
_cell.length_c   1.000
_cell.angle_alpha   90.00
_cell.angle_beta   90.00
_cell.angle_gamma   90.00
#
_symmetry.space_group_name_H-M   'P 1'
#
loop_
_entity.id
_entity.type
_entity.pdbx_description
1 polymer ?
#
loop_
_entity_poly.entity_id
_entity_poly.type
_entity_poly.pdbx_seq_one_letter_code
_entity_poly.pdbx_strand_id
1 'polypeptide(L)'
;MLKPSPLLRIVSSALICAILASSCASSTMIYASPEDAKIYIDGEPVGKTPYLHTDTKIVGSVTNVRLEKEGYEPFYTSFARNEAADVGAIIGGLFVWVPFLWTMKYKPTHTYEMIPLAPGNSAPTEKQSMESSSKTKVQKLMELKELLDKKLITKEEYEKQKEKILEQDIN
;
A
#
# COMPACT_ATOMS: atom_id res chain seq x y z
N MET A 1 -45.81 -14.74 33.28
CA MET A 1 -44.65 -14.48 32.39
C MET A 1 -44.08 -13.11 32.72
N LEU A 2 -42.86 -13.00 33.24
CA LEU A 2 -42.23 -11.69 33.44
C LEU A 2 -41.77 -11.14 32.08
N LYS A 3 -42.12 -9.89 31.78
CA LYS A 3 -41.66 -9.19 30.58
C LYS A 3 -40.29 -8.57 30.88
N PRO A 4 -39.22 -8.90 30.13
CA PRO A 4 -37.88 -8.38 30.42
C PRO A 4 -37.85 -6.85 30.27
N SER A 5 -37.07 -6.19 31.12
CA SER A 5 -36.95 -4.73 31.13
C SER A 5 -36.36 -4.22 29.81
N PRO A 6 -36.68 -2.97 29.40
CA PRO A 6 -36.13 -2.39 28.16
C PRO A 6 -34.59 -2.31 28.21
N LEU A 7 -34.01 -2.03 29.38
CA LEU A 7 -32.56 -2.05 29.60
C LEU A 7 -31.97 -3.43 29.32
N LEU A 8 -32.56 -4.51 29.83
CA LEU A 8 -32.07 -5.87 29.60
C LEU A 8 -32.08 -6.22 28.10
N ARG A 9 -33.12 -5.80 27.37
CA ARG A 9 -33.21 -6.00 25.91
C ARG A 9 -32.11 -5.25 25.14
N ILE A 10 -31.82 -4.00 25.52
CA ILE A 10 -30.76 -3.19 24.91
C ILE A 10 -29.39 -3.83 25.17
N VAL A 11 -29.11 -4.23 26.41
CA VAL A 11 -27.85 -4.90 26.80
C VAL A 11 -27.67 -6.23 26.04
N SER A 12 -28.70 -7.07 25.97
CA SER A 12 -28.63 -8.31 25.19
C SER A 12 -28.40 -8.06 23.70
N SER A 13 -29.05 -7.06 23.10
CA SER A 13 -28.87 -6.70 21.69
C SER A 13 -27.44 -6.20 21.41
N ALA A 14 -26.91 -5.31 22.26
CA ALA A 14 -25.55 -4.80 22.15
C ALA A 14 -24.49 -5.92 22.29
N LEU A 15 -24.71 -6.85 23.23
CA LEU A 15 -23.83 -8.00 23.44
C LEU A 15 -23.81 -8.93 22.21
N ILE A 16 -24.96 -9.22 21.61
CA ILE A 16 -25.06 -10.01 20.37
C ILE A 16 -24.31 -9.33 19.22
N CYS A 17 -24.51 -8.02 19.02
CA CYS A 17 -23.80 -7.26 17.98
C CYS A 17 -22.27 -7.28 18.18
N ALA A 18 -21.79 -7.15 19.42
CA ALA A 18 -20.35 -7.20 19.72
C ALA A 18 -19.74 -8.58 19.43
N ILE A 19 -20.45 -9.67 19.74
CA ILE A 19 -20.01 -11.04 19.45
C ILE A 19 -19.99 -11.31 17.93
N LEU A 20 -20.97 -10.81 17.18
CA LEU A 20 -21.00 -10.98 15.72
C LEU A 20 -19.89 -10.19 15.02
N ALA A 21 -19.54 -9.01 15.52
CA ALA A 21 -18.49 -8.15 14.93
C ALA A 21 -17.07 -8.76 15.02
N SER A 22 -16.76 -9.52 16.06
CA SER A 22 -15.43 -10.14 16.22
C SER A 22 -15.22 -11.37 15.31
N SER A 23 -16.30 -12.05 14.90
CA SER A 23 -16.22 -13.28 14.11
C SER A 23 -15.82 -13.06 12.64
N CYS A 24 -15.69 -11.81 12.17
CA CYS A 24 -15.36 -11.50 10.78
C CYS A 24 -13.88 -11.18 10.54
N ALA A 25 -13.02 -11.82 11.31
CA ALA A 25 -11.57 -11.77 11.10
C ALA A 25 -11.18 -12.43 9.77
N SER A 26 -10.15 -11.87 9.12
CA SER A 26 -9.48 -12.45 7.96
C SER A 26 -7.99 -12.54 8.26
N SER A 27 -7.37 -13.66 7.92
CA SER A 27 -5.95 -13.92 8.14
C SER A 27 -5.23 -14.18 6.81
N THR A 28 -3.94 -13.85 6.76
CA THR A 28 -3.08 -14.17 5.63
C THR A 28 -1.65 -14.43 6.09
N MET A 29 -0.98 -15.40 5.47
CA MET A 29 0.41 -15.76 5.77
C MET A 29 1.37 -15.08 4.80
N ILE A 30 2.31 -14.31 5.34
CA ILE A 30 3.29 -13.54 4.58
C ILE A 30 4.65 -14.23 4.62
N TYR A 31 5.13 -14.64 3.45
CA TYR A 31 6.43 -15.24 3.21
C TYR A 31 7.36 -14.27 2.48
N ALA A 32 8.66 -14.39 2.73
CA ALA A 32 9.70 -13.71 1.97
C ALA A 32 10.74 -14.72 1.46
N SER A 33 11.29 -14.44 0.27
CA SER A 33 12.52 -15.04 -0.23
C SER A 33 13.56 -13.92 -0.34
N PRO A 34 14.63 -13.92 0.48
CA PRO A 34 15.01 -14.94 1.46
C PRO A 34 14.14 -14.92 2.73
N GLU A 35 14.19 -16.01 3.50
CA GLU A 35 13.51 -16.13 4.78
C GLU A 35 14.09 -15.22 5.89
N ASP A 36 13.36 -15.11 7.00
CA ASP A 36 13.75 -14.32 8.18
C ASP A 36 13.94 -12.81 7.88
N ALA A 37 13.14 -12.25 6.95
CA ALA A 37 13.04 -10.81 6.74
C ALA A 37 12.24 -10.15 7.87
N LYS A 38 12.66 -8.96 8.35
CA LYS A 38 11.88 -8.14 9.30
C LYS A 38 10.64 -7.60 8.57
N ILE A 39 9.48 -7.68 9.20
CA ILE A 39 8.21 -7.24 8.63
C ILE A 39 7.63 -6.07 9.43
N TYR A 40 7.17 -5.06 8.69
CA TYR A 40 6.44 -3.91 9.19
C TYR A 40 5.06 -3.88 8.53
N ILE A 41 4.01 -3.66 9.32
CA ILE A 41 2.62 -3.55 8.87
C ILE A 41 2.13 -2.14 9.20
N ASP A 42 1.65 -1.41 8.19
CA ASP A 42 1.22 -0.01 8.30
C ASP A 42 2.23 0.92 9.00
N GLY A 43 3.52 0.56 8.96
CA GLY A 43 4.65 1.27 9.58
C GLY A 43 5.16 0.67 10.89
N GLU A 44 4.37 -0.17 11.57
CA GLU A 44 4.73 -0.76 12.86
C GLU A 44 5.51 -2.08 12.70
N PRO A 45 6.60 -2.32 13.45
CA PRO A 45 7.34 -3.59 13.41
C PRO A 45 6.54 -4.72 14.08
N VAL A 46 6.14 -5.74 13.31
CA VAL A 46 5.32 -6.85 13.83
C VAL A 46 6.06 -8.17 14.02
N GLY A 47 7.29 -8.29 13.52
CA GLY A 47 8.13 -9.47 13.70
C GLY A 47 9.01 -9.78 12.50
N LYS A 48 9.07 -11.06 12.12
CA LYS A 48 9.78 -11.56 10.95
C LYS A 48 8.95 -12.55 10.14
N THR A 49 9.29 -12.75 8.87
CA THR A 49 8.68 -13.75 7.99
C THR A 49 9.22 -15.17 8.25
N PRO A 50 8.38 -16.24 8.21
CA PRO A 50 6.95 -16.21 7.91
C PRO A 50 6.09 -15.58 9.02
N TYR A 51 5.13 -14.73 8.65
CA TYR A 51 4.26 -14.01 9.59
C TYR A 51 2.79 -14.18 9.26
N LEU A 52 1.97 -14.54 10.26
CA LEU A 52 0.52 -14.63 10.14
C LEU A 52 -0.13 -13.29 10.52
N HIS A 53 -0.51 -12.51 9.51
CA HIS A 53 -1.32 -11.30 9.71
C HIS A 53 -2.80 -11.68 9.92
N THR A 54 -3.51 -10.97 10.81
CA THR A 54 -4.96 -11.16 11.06
C THR A 54 -5.61 -9.85 11.47
N ASP A 55 -6.74 -9.50 10.84
CA ASP A 55 -7.52 -8.30 11.20
C ASP A 55 -9.03 -8.43 10.90
N THR A 56 -9.79 -7.39 11.25
CA THR A 56 -11.24 -7.25 11.02
C THR A 56 -11.60 -6.09 10.05
N LYS A 57 -10.64 -5.62 9.22
CA LYS A 57 -10.57 -4.28 8.57
C LYS A 57 -11.71 -3.78 7.65
N ILE A 58 -12.81 -4.50 7.42
CA ILE A 58 -13.83 -4.28 6.35
C ILE A 58 -13.31 -4.46 4.89
N VAL A 59 -14.23 -4.66 3.94
CA VAL A 59 -13.91 -4.85 2.50
C VAL A 59 -13.23 -3.62 1.90
N GLY A 60 -12.22 -3.85 1.06
CA GLY A 60 -11.50 -2.81 0.31
C GLY A 60 -10.41 -2.10 1.09
N SER A 61 -10.34 -2.28 2.41
CA SER A 61 -9.27 -1.72 3.24
C SER A 61 -7.90 -2.27 2.83
N VAL A 62 -6.94 -1.36 2.71
CA VAL A 62 -5.55 -1.64 2.35
C VAL A 62 -4.70 -1.84 3.61
N THR A 63 -3.76 -2.75 3.54
CA THR A 63 -2.70 -2.99 4.53
C THR A 63 -1.36 -2.83 3.83
N ASN A 64 -0.54 -1.90 4.30
CA ASN A 64 0.79 -1.67 3.76
C ASN A 64 1.80 -2.59 4.43
N VAL A 65 2.70 -3.16 3.66
CA VAL A 65 3.74 -4.08 4.13
C VAL A 65 5.10 -3.56 3.68
N ARG A 66 6.04 -3.49 4.61
CA ARG A 66 7.46 -3.29 4.30
C ARG A 66 8.26 -4.47 4.83
N LEU A 67 9.11 -5.04 3.99
CA LEU A 67 10.05 -6.10 4.33
C LEU A 67 11.48 -5.56 4.28
N GLU A 68 12.27 -5.86 5.31
CA GLU A 68 13.67 -5.44 5.42
C GLU A 68 14.56 -6.64 5.78
N LYS A 69 15.62 -6.87 5.00
CA LYS A 69 16.63 -7.90 5.25
C LYS A 69 18.02 -7.34 4.98
N GLU A 70 18.98 -7.72 5.82
CA GLU A 70 20.39 -7.34 5.64
C GLU A 70 20.94 -7.89 4.32
N GLY A 71 21.54 -7.01 3.50
CA GLY A 71 22.01 -7.36 2.16
C GLY A 71 20.93 -7.32 1.07
N TYR A 72 19.71 -6.83 1.36
CA TYR A 72 18.62 -6.70 0.39
C TYR A 72 18.02 -5.30 0.40
N GLU A 73 17.43 -4.89 -0.72
CA GLU A 73 16.70 -3.62 -0.81
C GLU A 73 15.39 -3.69 0.02
N PRO A 74 15.02 -2.61 0.74
CA PRO A 74 13.73 -2.55 1.44
C PRO A 74 12.57 -2.71 0.45
N PHE A 75 11.78 -3.76 0.62
CA PHE A 75 10.69 -4.09 -0.27
C PHE A 75 9.37 -3.53 0.26
N TYR A 76 8.65 -2.79 -0.58
CA TYR A 76 7.37 -2.16 -0.25
C TYR A 76 6.25 -2.75 -1.09
N THR A 77 5.17 -3.16 -0.43
CA THR A 77 3.98 -3.72 -1.08
C THR A 77 2.73 -3.40 -0.26
N SER A 78 1.56 -3.72 -0.80
CA SER A 78 0.31 -3.67 -0.06
C SER A 78 -0.64 -4.74 -0.57
N PHE A 79 -1.52 -5.19 0.32
CA PHE A 79 -2.62 -6.07 -0.02
C PHE A 79 -3.93 -5.48 0.51
N ALA A 80 -5.05 -5.80 -0.13
CA ALA A 80 -6.34 -5.22 0.18
C ALA A 80 -7.37 -6.30 0.51
N ARG A 81 -8.38 -5.98 1.33
CA ARG A 81 -9.40 -6.93 1.74
C ARG A 81 -10.49 -7.06 0.66
N ASN A 82 -10.09 -7.51 -0.53
CA ASN A 82 -10.95 -7.67 -1.71
C ASN A 82 -10.49 -8.81 -2.64
N GLU A 83 -9.64 -9.73 -2.17
CA GLU A 83 -8.97 -10.70 -3.04
C GLU A 83 -9.71 -12.03 -3.18
N ALA A 84 -10.48 -12.43 -2.17
CA ALA A 84 -11.27 -13.66 -2.17
C ALA A 84 -12.67 -13.41 -1.61
N ALA A 85 -13.71 -13.92 -2.27
CA ALA A 85 -15.08 -13.80 -1.80
C ALA A 85 -15.41 -14.86 -0.73
N ASP A 86 -15.98 -14.43 0.39
CA ASP A 86 -16.53 -15.31 1.43
C ASP A 86 -17.96 -15.71 1.06
N VAL A 87 -18.07 -16.84 0.34
CA VAL A 87 -19.36 -17.40 -0.11
C VAL A 87 -20.31 -17.67 1.07
N GLY A 88 -19.77 -18.04 2.24
CA GLY A 88 -20.56 -18.25 3.45
C GLY A 88 -21.17 -16.95 3.96
N ALA A 89 -20.39 -15.87 4.03
CA ALA A 89 -20.88 -14.54 4.40
C ALA A 89 -21.88 -13.97 3.39
N ILE A 90 -21.70 -14.22 2.09
CA ILE A 90 -22.63 -13.78 1.04
C ILE A 90 -23.98 -14.48 1.18
N ILE A 91 -23.99 -15.83 1.29
CA ILE A 91 -25.23 -16.61 1.44
C ILE A 91 -25.91 -16.27 2.77
N GLY A 92 -25.16 -16.23 3.88
CA GLY A 92 -25.70 -15.88 5.19
C GLY A 92 -26.26 -14.45 5.26
N GLY A 93 -25.56 -13.49 4.64
CA GLY A 93 -25.99 -12.09 4.59
C GLY A 93 -27.34 -11.90 3.90
N LEU A 94 -27.62 -12.67 2.84
CA LEU A 94 -28.91 -12.66 2.14
C LEU A 94 -30.09 -13.08 3.03
N PHE A 95 -29.88 -14.02 3.97
CA PHE A 95 -30.93 -14.50 4.88
C PHE A 95 -31.06 -13.69 6.18
N VAL A 96 -29.97 -13.05 6.64
CA VAL A 96 -29.91 -12.40 7.96
C VAL A 96 -29.89 -10.86 7.87
N TRP A 97 -29.97 -10.30 6.66
CA TRP A 97 -29.92 -8.85 6.40
C TRP A 97 -28.65 -8.17 6.96
N VAL A 98 -27.55 -8.95 7.06
CA VAL A 98 -26.26 -8.47 7.57
C VAL A 98 -25.63 -7.57 6.52
N PRO A 99 -25.12 -6.39 6.88
CA PRO A 99 -24.44 -5.51 5.93
C PRO A 99 -23.22 -6.23 5.33
N PHE A 100 -23.16 -6.28 3.99
CA PHE A 100 -22.13 -6.99 3.21
C PHE A 100 -20.71 -6.39 3.30
N LEU A 101 -20.39 -5.65 4.37
CA LEU A 101 -19.13 -4.92 4.58
C LEU A 101 -17.91 -5.83 4.85
N TRP A 102 -18.10 -7.16 4.93
CA TRP A 102 -17.03 -8.13 5.18
C TRP A 102 -17.09 -9.37 4.27
N THR A 103 -17.82 -9.32 3.16
CA THR A 103 -17.94 -10.45 2.20
C THR A 103 -16.66 -10.79 1.45
N MET A 104 -15.58 -10.03 1.64
CA MET A 104 -14.27 -10.30 1.05
C MET A 104 -13.21 -10.53 2.13
N LYS A 105 -12.24 -11.36 1.77
CA LYS A 105 -11.09 -11.79 2.57
C LYS A 105 -9.78 -11.49 1.81
N TYR A 106 -8.68 -11.65 2.52
CA TYR A 106 -7.35 -11.76 1.93
C TYR A 106 -7.17 -13.13 1.25
N LYS A 107 -6.20 -13.26 0.34
CA LYS A 107 -5.65 -14.56 -0.01
C LYS A 107 -5.03 -15.22 1.22
N PRO A 108 -5.05 -16.57 1.31
CA PRO A 108 -4.49 -17.27 2.47
C PRO A 108 -2.96 -17.11 2.59
N THR A 109 -2.27 -16.84 1.48
CA THR A 109 -0.82 -16.73 1.41
C THR A 109 -0.38 -15.63 0.43
N HIS A 110 0.69 -14.92 0.80
CA HIS A 110 1.47 -14.06 -0.08
C HIS A 110 2.95 -14.43 0.06
N THR A 111 3.65 -14.53 -1.07
CA THR A 111 5.11 -14.74 -1.11
C THR A 111 5.74 -13.60 -1.88
N TYR A 112 6.76 -12.97 -1.29
CA TYR A 112 7.46 -11.84 -1.88
C TYR A 112 8.94 -12.17 -2.08
N GLU A 113 9.48 -11.84 -3.26
CA GLU A 113 10.89 -12.01 -3.57
C GLU A 113 11.62 -10.67 -3.39
N MET A 114 12.68 -10.66 -2.60
CA MET A 114 13.48 -9.46 -2.31
C MET A 114 14.70 -9.38 -3.23
N ILE A 115 15.04 -8.16 -3.63
CA ILE A 115 16.19 -7.89 -4.52
C ILE A 115 17.46 -7.76 -3.66
N PRO A 116 18.53 -8.53 -3.93
CA PRO A 116 19.78 -8.40 -3.19
C PRO A 116 20.51 -7.08 -3.55
N LEU A 117 21.12 -6.45 -2.55
CA LEU A 117 21.98 -5.28 -2.76
C LEU A 117 23.25 -5.71 -3.51
N ALA A 118 23.54 -5.05 -4.63
CA ALA A 118 24.72 -5.36 -5.43
C ALA A 118 26.02 -5.18 -4.62
N PRO A 119 26.93 -6.17 -4.60
CA PRO A 119 28.19 -6.08 -3.86
C PRO A 119 29.11 -5.04 -4.51
N GLY A 120 29.07 -3.82 -3.97
CA GLY A 120 29.74 -2.64 -4.51
C GLY A 120 29.13 -1.32 -4.05
N ASN A 121 27.83 -1.31 -3.69
CA ASN A 121 27.15 -0.12 -3.18
C ASN A 121 26.82 -0.27 -1.68
N SER A 122 27.83 -0.18 -0.83
CA SER A 122 27.60 0.35 0.53
C SER A 122 26.99 1.74 0.41
N ALA A 123 25.93 2.03 1.18
CA ALA A 123 25.08 3.20 1.03
C ALA A 123 25.86 4.54 1.00
N PRO A 124 25.27 5.57 0.38
CA PRO A 124 24.58 6.54 1.23
C PRO A 124 23.06 6.50 1.12
N THR A 125 22.43 6.82 2.25
CA THR A 125 21.12 7.49 2.33
C THR A 125 21.07 8.68 1.34
N GLU A 126 19.88 9.02 0.83
CA GLU A 126 19.62 10.03 -0.22
C GLU A 126 19.78 9.56 -1.68
N LYS A 127 18.84 8.72 -2.13
CA LYS A 127 18.39 8.70 -3.55
C LYS A 127 17.04 9.42 -3.75
N GLN A 128 16.85 10.54 -3.05
CA GLN A 128 15.70 11.45 -3.22
C GLN A 128 16.15 12.93 -3.26
N SER A 129 17.10 13.25 -4.13
CA SER A 129 17.54 14.64 -4.35
C SER A 129 18.14 14.91 -5.74
N MET A 130 18.86 13.96 -6.36
CA MET A 130 19.45 14.17 -7.70
C MET A 130 18.56 13.80 -8.91
N GLU A 131 17.58 12.90 -8.78
CA GLU A 131 16.80 12.45 -9.94
C GLU A 131 15.62 13.39 -10.31
N SER A 132 15.08 14.12 -9.34
CA SER A 132 13.99 15.09 -9.56
C SER A 132 14.45 16.29 -10.39
N SER A 133 15.61 16.87 -10.06
CA SER A 133 16.19 18.00 -10.79
C SER A 133 16.46 17.66 -12.26
N SER A 134 17.05 16.49 -12.53
CA SER A 134 17.30 16.02 -13.90
C SER A 134 16.01 15.79 -14.70
N LYS A 135 15.02 15.07 -14.14
CA LYS A 135 13.73 14.82 -14.80
C LYS A 135 12.97 16.12 -15.11
N THR A 136 12.98 17.09 -14.19
CA THR A 136 12.34 18.41 -14.43
C THR A 136 13.05 19.23 -15.51
N LYS A 137 14.38 19.17 -15.63
CA LYS A 137 15.11 19.84 -16.72
C LYS A 137 14.79 19.23 -18.08
N VAL A 138 14.78 17.89 -18.18
CA VAL A 138 14.41 17.17 -19.41
C VAL A 138 12.97 17.50 -19.84
N GLN A 139 12.03 17.60 -18.89
CA GLN A 139 10.66 18.03 -19.17
C GLN A 139 10.59 19.46 -19.73
N LYS A 140 11.28 20.42 -19.10
CA LYS A 140 11.34 21.83 -19.59
C LYS A 140 11.96 21.94 -20.98
N LEU A 141 13.02 21.18 -21.27
CA LEU A 141 13.64 21.16 -22.61
C LEU A 141 12.71 20.52 -23.66
N MET A 142 11.90 19.55 -23.27
CA MET A 142 10.90 18.91 -24.15
C MET A 142 9.74 19.86 -24.47
N GLU A 143 9.20 20.55 -23.46
CA GLU A 143 8.16 21.58 -23.62
C GLU A 143 8.65 22.75 -24.48
N LEU A 144 9.86 23.25 -24.23
CA LEU A 144 10.46 24.33 -25.01
C LEU A 144 10.60 23.97 -26.50
N LYS A 145 10.90 22.70 -26.81
CA LYS A 145 10.93 22.20 -28.20
C LYS A 145 9.54 22.11 -28.81
N GLU A 146 8.54 21.66 -28.06
CA GLU A 146 7.15 21.60 -28.52
C GLU A 146 6.59 22.98 -28.86
N LEU A 147 6.94 24.02 -28.09
CA LEU A 147 6.57 25.42 -28.39
C LEU A 147 7.20 25.93 -29.70
N LEU A 148 8.43 25.52 -30.00
CA LEU A 148 9.11 25.85 -31.26
C LEU A 148 8.45 25.12 -32.45
N ASP A 149 8.14 23.83 -32.31
CA ASP A 149 7.48 23.04 -33.35
C ASP A 149 6.05 23.56 -33.65
N LYS A 150 5.34 24.07 -32.63
CA LYS A 150 4.06 24.78 -32.78
C LYS A 150 4.18 26.21 -33.32
N LYS A 151 5.40 26.71 -33.57
CA LYS A 151 5.72 28.10 -33.97
C LYS A 151 5.20 29.18 -33.00
N LEU A 152 5.09 28.85 -31.72
CA LEU A 152 4.63 29.78 -30.67
C LEU A 152 5.76 30.66 -30.13
N ILE A 153 7.01 30.24 -30.34
CA ILE A 153 8.24 30.99 -30.00
C ILE A 153 9.17 31.04 -31.21
N THR A 154 10.04 32.05 -31.25
CA THR A 154 11.08 32.14 -32.28
C THR A 154 12.32 31.28 -31.95
N LYS A 155 13.14 30.99 -32.97
CA LYS A 155 14.38 30.21 -32.79
C LYS A 155 15.39 30.88 -31.86
N GLU A 156 15.42 32.22 -31.85
CA GLU A 156 16.33 33.00 -31.00
C GLU A 156 15.92 32.93 -29.52
N GLU A 157 14.61 32.96 -29.25
CA GLU A 157 14.07 32.79 -27.90
C GLU A 157 14.25 31.36 -27.37
N TYR A 158 14.17 30.35 -28.25
CA TYR A 158 14.41 28.95 -27.92
C TYR A 158 15.85 28.72 -27.42
N GLU A 159 16.87 29.12 -28.19
CA GLU A 159 18.27 28.87 -27.81
C GLU A 159 18.63 29.61 -26.51
N LYS A 160 18.21 30.87 -26.36
CA LYS A 160 18.44 31.66 -25.14
C LYS A 160 17.81 31.04 -23.87
N GLN A 161 16.65 30.40 -24.00
CA GLN A 161 16.02 29.70 -22.86
C GLN A 161 16.66 28.35 -22.56
N LYS A 162 17.06 27.62 -23.61
CA LYS A 162 17.78 26.35 -23.53
C LYS A 162 19.15 26.51 -22.84
N GLU A 163 19.94 27.51 -23.22
CA GLU A 163 21.21 27.84 -22.56
C GLU A 163 21.00 28.13 -21.06
N LYS A 164 20.02 28.97 -20.72
CA LYS A 164 19.69 29.29 -19.32
C LYS A 164 19.27 28.07 -18.48
N ILE A 165 18.66 27.05 -19.09
CA ILE A 165 18.32 25.78 -18.41
C ILE A 165 19.55 24.90 -18.19
N LEU A 166 20.55 24.98 -19.08
CA LEU A 166 21.80 24.21 -19.00
C LEU A 166 22.83 24.85 -18.06
N GLU A 167 22.87 26.19 -17.97
CA GLU A 167 23.73 26.92 -17.03
C GLU A 167 23.28 26.80 -15.57
N GLN A 168 22.03 26.39 -15.32
CA GLN A 168 21.44 26.18 -13.99
C GLN A 168 22.05 24.99 -13.20
N ASP A 169 23.18 24.45 -13.69
CA ASP A 169 23.91 23.30 -13.15
C ASP A 169 25.28 23.69 -12.55
N ILE A 170 25.73 24.94 -12.72
CA ILE A 170 27.12 25.37 -12.41
C ILE A 170 27.21 26.20 -11.10
N ASN A 171 26.09 26.50 -10.43
CA ASN A 171 26.07 27.35 -9.22
C ASN A 171 25.09 26.86 -8.14
#